data_AF-M6BNP3-F1
#
_entry.id   AF-M6BNP3-F1
#
_cell.length_a   1.000
_cell.length_b   1.000
_cell.length_c   1.000
_cell.angle_alpha   90.00
_cell.angle_beta   90.00
_cell.angle_gamma   90.00
#
_symmetry.space_group_name_H-M   'P 1'
#
loop_
_entity.id
_entity.type
_entity.pdbx_description
1 polymer ?
#
loop_
_entity_poly.entity_id
_entity_poly.type
_entity_poly.pdbx_seq_one_letter_code
_entity_poly.pdbx_strand_id
1 'polypeptide(L)' 'MTTAERLISEGIQQGIEQGIERGIKKGIKQGVEKGKLEDAGEMLKKGIDLKTVLEITGFSEKTLKENGIL' A
#
# COMPACT_ATOMS: atom_id res chain seq x y z
N MET A 1 36.46 -21.49 2.31
CA MET A 1 35.49 -20.57 2.91
C MET A 1 35.65 -20.64 4.42
N THR A 2 35.97 -19.53 5.06
CA THR A 2 36.10 -19.45 6.53
C THR A 2 34.72 -19.29 7.17
N THR A 3 34.62 -19.60 8.48
CA THR A 3 33.41 -19.35 9.26
C THR A 3 32.98 -17.88 9.19
N ALA A 4 33.93 -16.94 9.15
CA ALA A 4 33.66 -15.51 9.03
C ALA A 4 33.07 -15.14 7.65
N GLU A 5 33.64 -15.67 6.57
CA GLU A 5 33.11 -15.46 5.21
C GLU A 5 31.68 -15.99 5.07
N ARG A 6 31.39 -17.15 5.67
CA ARG A 6 30.03 -17.72 5.67
C ARG A 6 29.04 -16.83 6.42
N LEU A 7 29.39 -16.37 7.62
CA LEU A 7 28.53 -15.48 8.42
C LEU A 7 28.26 -14.14 7.71
N ILE A 8 29.26 -13.57 7.04
CA ILE A 8 29.10 -12.34 6.26
C ILE A 8 28.16 -12.58 5.07
N SER A 9 28.35 -13.68 4.33
CA SER A 9 27.49 -14.04 3.21
C SER A 9 26.04 -14.27 3.62
N GLU A 10 25.82 -14.99 4.73
CA GLU A 10 24.48 -15.22 5.28
C GLU A 10 23.81 -13.92 5.72
N GLY A 11 24.56 -13.04 6.41
CA GLY A 11 24.04 -11.74 6.84
C GLY A 11 23.64 -10.83 5.67
N ILE A 12 24.44 -10.80 4.60
CA ILE A 12 24.11 -10.05 3.37
C ILE A 12 22.86 -10.63 2.72
N GLN A 13 22.80 -11.96 2.56
CA GLN A 13 21.66 -12.61 1.94
C GLN A 13 20.36 -12.35 2.71
N GLN A 14 20.38 -12.50 4.04
CA GLN A 14 19.24 -12.20 4.90
C GLN A 14 18.83 -10.72 4.82
N GLY A 15 19.79 -9.81 4.80
CA GLY A 15 19.53 -8.38 4.66
C GLY A 15 18.84 -8.03 3.34
N ILE A 16 19.30 -8.62 2.23
CA ILE A 16 18.69 -8.44 0.91
C ILE A 16 17.27 -9.01 0.88
N GLU A 17 17.08 -10.24 1.37
CA GLU A 17 15.79 -10.91 1.38
C GLU A 17 14.75 -10.12 2.19
N GLN A 18 15.11 -9.70 3.41
CA GLN A 18 14.24 -8.87 4.24
C GLN A 18 13.94 -7.51 3.60
N GLY A 19 14.92 -6.90 2.94
CA GLY A 19 14.76 -5.64 2.23
C GLY A 19 13.74 -5.75 1.10
N ILE A 20 13.86 -6.79 0.27
CA ILE A 20 12.96 -7.07 -0.84
C ILE A 20 11.54 -7.36 -0.32
N GLU A 21 11.40 -8.24 0.68
CA GLU A 21 10.09 -8.59 1.23
C GLU A 21 9.35 -7.36 1.79
N ARG A 22 10.04 -6.53 2.58
CA ARG A 22 9.48 -5.28 3.12
C ARG A 22 9.10 -4.31 2.01
N GLY A 23 9.95 -4.17 0.99
CA GLY A 23 9.71 -3.31 -0.17
C GLY A 23 8.45 -3.72 -0.93
N ILE A 24 8.34 -5.01 -1.28
CA ILE A 24 7.19 -5.57 -2.00
C ILE A 24 5.92 -5.40 -1.17
N LYS A 25 5.94 -5.75 0.11
CA LYS A 25 4.77 -5.63 0.99
C LYS A 25 4.27 -4.19 1.11
N LYS A 26 5.20 -3.23 1.25
CA LYS A 26 4.86 -1.80 1.29
C LYS A 26 4.28 -1.33 -0.05
N GLY A 27 4.91 -1.71 -1.15
CA GLY A 27 4.45 -1.36 -2.50
C GLY A 27 3.06 -1.88 -2.82
N ILE A 28 2.78 -3.15 -2.52
CA ILE A 28 1.45 -3.76 -2.72
C ILE A 28 0.41 -3.03 -1.87
N LYS A 29 0.68 -2.77 -0.58
CA LYS A 29 -0.26 -2.07 0.29
C LYS A 29 -0.59 -0.67 -0.24
N GLN A 30 0.43 0.09 -0.62
CA GLN A 30 0.25 1.44 -1.19
C GLN A 30 -0.52 1.41 -2.52
N GLY A 31 -0.23 0.43 -3.39
CA GLY A 31 -0.93 0.27 -4.67
C GLY A 31 -2.41 -0.05 -4.49
N VAL A 32 -2.74 -0.96 -3.57
CA VAL A 32 -4.14 -1.31 -3.25
C VAL A 32 -4.89 -0.12 -2.67
N GLU A 33 -4.27 0.64 -1.75
CA GLU A 33 -4.87 1.83 -1.16
C GLU A 33 -5.13 2.92 -2.21
N LYS A 34 -4.15 3.17 -3.09
CA LYS A 34 -4.30 4.11 -4.21
C LYS A 34 -5.40 3.70 -5.18
N GLY A 35 -5.49 2.42 -5.54
CA GLY A 35 -6.55 1.90 -6.41
C GLY A 35 -7.94 2.08 -5.80
N LYS A 36 -8.10 1.78 -4.51
CA LYS A 36 -9.37 2.03 -3.80
C LYS A 36 -9.76 3.50 -3.78
N LEU A 37 -8.80 4.41 -3.60
CA LEU A 37 -9.04 5.85 -3.64
C LEU A 37 -9.48 6.32 -5.03
N GLU A 38 -8.84 5.83 -6.09
CA GLU A 38 -9.23 6.09 -7.48
C GLU A 38 -10.66 5.59 -7.76
N ASP A 39 -10.98 4.36 -7.33
CA ASP A 39 -12.33 3.79 -7.44
C ASP A 39 -13.36 4.64 -6.69
N ALA A 40 -13.06 5.10 -5.47
CA ALA A 40 -13.94 5.97 -4.70
C ALA A 40 -14.25 7.28 -5.44
N GLY A 41 -13.23 7.90 -6.06
CA GLY A 41 -13.42 9.09 -6.87
C GLY A 41 -14.26 8.85 -8.13
N GLU A 42 -14.04 7.73 -8.82
CA GLU A 42 -14.85 7.35 -9.98
C GLU A 42 -16.31 7.06 -9.60
N MET A 43 -16.55 6.43 -8.44
CA MET A 43 -17.90 6.22 -7.91
C MET A 43 -18.65 7.54 -7.73
N LEU A 44 -18.02 8.52 -7.08
CA LEU A 44 -18.61 9.86 -6.88
C LEU A 44 -18.88 10.57 -8.21
N LYS A 45 -17.95 10.50 -9.17
CA LYS A 45 -18.14 11.08 -10.52
C LYS A 45 -19.32 10.45 -11.26
N LYS A 46 -19.60 9.18 -11.00
CA LYS A 46 -20.76 8.45 -11.56
C LYS A 46 -22.07 8.73 -10.82
N GLY A 47 -22.06 9.61 -9.83
CA GLY A 47 -23.25 10.01 -9.07
C GLY A 47 -23.63 9.06 -7.95
N ILE A 48 -22.74 8.14 -7.55
CA ILE A 48 -22.92 7.36 -6.32
C ILE A 48 -22.77 8.32 -5.15
N ASP A 49 -23.69 8.27 -4.20
CA ASP A 49 -23.68 9.20 -3.08
C ASP A 49 -22.50 8.92 -2.12
N LEU A 50 -22.05 9.99 -1.46
CA LEU A 50 -20.90 9.94 -0.56
C LEU A 50 -21.08 8.89 0.55
N LYS A 51 -22.27 8.74 1.12
CA LYS A 51 -22.49 7.79 2.20
C LYS A 51 -22.26 6.35 1.73
N THR A 52 -22.82 5.99 0.57
CA THR A 52 -22.59 4.69 -0.06
C THR A 52 -21.11 4.46 -0.38
N VAL A 53 -20.40 5.46 -0.90
CA VAL A 53 -18.95 5.34 -1.18
C VAL A 53 -18.16 5.08 0.10
N LEU A 54 -18.43 5.80 1.18
CA LEU A 54 -17.76 5.61 2.47
C LEU A 54 -18.03 4.21 3.05
N GLU A 55 -19.26 3.71 2.93
CA GLU A 55 -19.64 2.35 3.38
C GLU A 55 -18.94 1.25 2.57
N ILE A 56 -18.88 1.37 1.24
CA ILE A 56 -18.26 0.36 0.36
C ILE A 56 -16.74 0.35 0.50
N THR A 57 -16.12 1.53 0.50
CA THR A 57 -14.66 1.66 0.47
C THR A 57 -14.04 1.53 1.87
N GLY A 58 -14.83 1.79 2.92
CA GLY A 58 -14.38 1.89 4.30
C GLY A 58 -13.58 3.15 4.59
N PHE A 59 -13.56 4.12 3.68
CA PHE A 59 -12.88 5.40 3.89
C PHE A 59 -13.68 6.32 4.80
N SER A 60 -12.97 7.27 5.39
CA SER A 60 -13.59 8.43 6.04
C SER A 60 -13.66 9.60 5.07
N GLU A 61 -14.60 10.52 5.29
CA GLU A 61 -14.69 11.74 4.49
C GLU A 61 -13.39 12.55 4.55
N LYS A 62 -12.73 12.58 5.72
CA LYS A 62 -11.42 13.21 5.89
C LYS A 62 -10.37 12.61 4.96
N THR A 63 -10.33 11.27 4.87
CA THR A 63 -9.40 10.56 3.97
C THR A 63 -9.61 10.99 2.52
N LEU A 64 -10.87 11.09 2.06
CA LEU A 64 -11.17 11.50 0.70
C LEU A 64 -10.77 12.97 0.43
N LYS A 65 -10.97 13.87 1.39
CA LYS A 65 -10.55 15.28 1.31
C LYS A 65 -9.02 15.43 1.27
N GLU A 66 -8.31 14.72 2.14
CA GLU A 66 -6.84 14.74 2.19
C GLU A 66 -6.21 14.23 0.89
N ASN A 67 -6.94 13.38 0.15
CA ASN A 67 -6.51 12.85 -1.13
C ASN A 67 -7.12 13.59 -2.35
N GLY A 68 -7.83 14.72 -2.12
CA GLY A 68 -8.35 15.57 -3.20
C GLY A 68 -9.48 14.95 -4.03
N ILE A 69 -10.19 13.97 -3.48
CA ILE A 69 -11.33 13.30 -4.12
C ILE A 69 -12.64 14.07 -3.87
N LEU A 70 -12.74 14.69 -2.68
CA LEU A 70 -13.80 15.60 -2.24
C LEU A 70 -13.22 17.00 -2.08
#